data_AF-A0A1T5MMH6-F1
#
_entry.id   AF-A0A1T5MMH6-F1
#
_cell.length_a   1.000
_cell.length_b   1.000
_cell.length_c   1.000
_cell.angle_alpha   90.00
_cell.angle_beta   90.00
_cell.angle_gamma   90.00
#
_symmetry.space_group_name_H-M   'P 1'
#
loop_
_entity.id
_entity.type
_entity.pdbx_description
1 polymer ?
#
loop_
_entity_poly.entity_id
_entity_poly.type
_entity_poly.pdbx_seq_one_letter_code
_entity_poly.pdbx_strand_id
1 'polypeptide(L)'
;MKKLLSVVCLVFLLNTVMAQQLPANFHLTKLKNGLEVLVIEDRTVPLITIEVCVKNGAYTEDPEYNGLSHLYEHMFFKANKDLPSQEAFLNRVNELGIVFNGTTSDERVNYFFTLNKKFLEEGLSFMNSAIRFPLFDEKEMKNENPVVDGEFQRNESNPGFWLFQDMQKKLWGDLYSRKNAIGNHDIILTATTQKMQTIQKKYYYPNNSILVIAGDVNHDEAVKKAAALFESWQPSDFDPFVKYPIPEFKPLQGTTVFITENANTRNPFLMMAWHGPDTRHDLKATYAADVFSYILKQQSSKLQQELVDSGLAFNVNVGYQTCKYTGPITVFAVPHPDKIKEVIEKLEEHANQWDSDSYFTDEQLATAKNLLAIDDAHSREKTSDFIHTVTYWWASATIDYYTSYVDNLKKVTREDIKRYVQTYIKGKPKVIGVLSTPQNKPALEANLKTLKK
;
A
#
# COMPACT_ATOMS: atom_id res chain seq x y z
N MET A 1 -32.41 3.79 -64.39
CA MET A 1 -31.23 3.05 -63.87
C MET A 1 -30.53 3.94 -62.85
N LYS A 2 -30.64 3.59 -61.57
CA LYS A 2 -30.13 4.34 -60.42
C LYS A 2 -28.64 4.04 -60.24
N LYS A 3 -27.79 5.06 -60.10
CA LYS A 3 -26.45 4.93 -59.49
C LYS A 3 -26.40 5.87 -58.28
N LEU A 4 -26.54 5.28 -57.10
CA LEU A 4 -26.36 5.92 -55.80
C LEU A 4 -24.86 5.82 -55.48
N LEU A 5 -24.19 6.97 -55.35
CA LEU A 5 -22.81 7.05 -54.87
C LEU A 5 -22.85 6.92 -53.34
N SER A 6 -22.40 5.79 -52.81
CA SER A 6 -22.19 5.62 -51.37
C SER A 6 -20.86 6.26 -50.98
N VAL A 7 -20.93 7.41 -50.30
CA VAL A 7 -19.79 8.01 -49.59
C VAL A 7 -19.64 7.25 -48.27
N VAL A 8 -18.58 6.45 -48.15
CA VAL A 8 -18.17 5.84 -46.88
C VAL A 8 -17.38 6.89 -46.11
N CYS A 9 -17.99 7.50 -45.11
CA CYS A 9 -17.28 8.31 -44.11
C CYS A 9 -16.50 7.37 -43.18
N LEU A 10 -15.18 7.31 -43.37
CA LEU A 10 -14.25 6.71 -42.41
C LEU A 10 -14.16 7.63 -41.18
N VAL A 11 -14.80 7.27 -40.07
CA VAL A 11 -14.59 7.93 -38.78
C VAL A 11 -13.26 7.42 -38.23
N PHE A 12 -12.19 8.21 -38.36
CA PHE A 12 -10.95 8.00 -37.62
C PHE A 12 -11.20 8.33 -36.14
N LEU A 13 -11.33 7.29 -35.31
CA LEU A 13 -11.22 7.40 -33.87
C LEU A 13 -9.75 7.74 -33.54
N LEU A 14 -9.46 9.03 -33.38
CA LEU A 14 -8.23 9.50 -32.75
C LEU A 14 -8.29 9.11 -31.27
N ASN A 15 -7.67 7.99 -30.91
CA ASN A 15 -7.26 7.75 -29.54
C ASN A 15 -6.17 8.78 -29.22
N THR A 16 -6.55 9.90 -28.61
CA THR A 16 -5.59 10.79 -27.96
C THR A 16 -5.02 10.04 -26.77
N VAL A 17 -3.89 9.38 -26.96
CA VAL A 17 -3.01 9.00 -25.86
C VAL A 17 -2.58 10.32 -25.24
N MET A 18 -3.19 10.72 -24.12
CA MET A 18 -2.64 11.83 -23.33
C MET A 18 -1.24 11.40 -22.93
N ALA A 19 -0.24 12.15 -23.41
CA ALA A 19 1.14 11.91 -23.03
C ALA A 19 1.23 12.06 -21.50
N GLN A 20 1.78 11.04 -20.84
CA GLN A 20 2.09 11.06 -19.42
C GLN A 20 2.95 12.29 -19.12
N GLN A 21 2.43 13.22 -18.32
CA GLN A 21 3.09 14.49 -18.00
C GLN A 21 3.94 14.31 -16.75
N LEU A 22 5.17 13.84 -16.93
CA LEU A 22 6.13 13.68 -15.86
C LEU A 22 6.78 15.03 -15.47
N PRO A 23 7.22 15.20 -14.22
CA PRO A 23 8.09 16.31 -13.83
C PRO A 23 9.36 16.34 -14.69
N ALA A 24 9.95 17.52 -14.88
CA ALA A 24 11.07 17.72 -15.78
C ALA A 24 12.32 16.89 -15.44
N ASN A 25 12.48 16.49 -14.17
CA ASN A 25 13.59 15.67 -13.69
C ASN A 25 13.27 14.17 -13.65
N PHE A 26 12.09 13.74 -14.14
CA PHE A 26 11.69 12.34 -14.23
C PHE A 26 11.86 11.86 -15.68
N HIS A 27 12.63 10.79 -15.85
CA HIS A 27 12.94 10.20 -17.15
C HIS A 27 12.54 8.73 -17.14
N LEU A 28 11.35 8.41 -17.65
CA LEU A 28 10.86 7.03 -17.76
C LEU A 28 11.19 6.44 -19.14
N THR A 29 11.96 5.35 -19.15
CA THR A 29 12.33 4.61 -20.36
C THR A 29 11.92 3.15 -20.23
N LYS A 30 11.38 2.56 -21.28
CA LYS A 30 11.08 1.13 -21.33
C LYS A 30 12.13 0.39 -22.17
N LEU A 31 12.83 -0.56 -21.57
CA LEU A 31 13.81 -1.42 -22.25
C LEU A 31 13.12 -2.44 -23.17
N LYS A 32 13.87 -3.10 -24.06
CA LYS A 32 13.29 -4.07 -25.02
C LYS A 32 12.69 -5.30 -24.34
N ASN A 33 13.20 -5.69 -23.19
CA ASN A 33 12.66 -6.78 -22.37
C ASN A 33 11.46 -6.34 -21.51
N GLY A 34 10.96 -5.11 -21.68
CA GLY A 34 9.80 -4.60 -20.98
C GLY A 34 10.05 -4.05 -19.59
N LEU A 35 11.30 -4.09 -19.07
CA LEU A 35 11.65 -3.41 -17.82
C LEU A 35 11.46 -1.90 -17.99
N GLU A 36 10.69 -1.31 -17.08
CA GLU A 36 10.58 0.13 -16.95
C GLU A 36 11.73 0.64 -16.10
N VAL A 37 12.46 1.65 -16.59
CA VAL A 37 13.57 2.31 -15.92
C VAL A 37 13.18 3.77 -15.72
N LEU A 38 13.00 4.17 -14.47
CA LEU A 38 12.71 5.55 -14.09
C LEU A 38 13.96 6.17 -13.48
N VAL A 39 14.51 7.17 -14.14
CA VAL A 39 15.58 8.00 -13.56
C VAL A 39 15.00 9.28 -13.00
N ILE A 40 15.34 9.62 -11.76
CA ILE A 40 14.94 10.87 -11.13
C ILE A 40 16.20 11.67 -10.76
N GLU A 41 16.49 12.70 -11.54
CA GLU A 41 17.70 13.52 -11.31
C GLU A 41 17.51 14.45 -10.10
N ASP A 42 18.41 14.35 -9.13
CA ASP A 42 18.55 15.28 -8.00
C ASP A 42 20.02 15.41 -7.60
N ARG A 43 20.63 16.54 -7.94
CA ARG A 43 22.07 16.80 -7.70
C ARG A 43 22.37 17.48 -6.36
N THR A 44 21.42 17.46 -5.42
CA THR A 44 21.56 18.13 -4.12
C THR A 44 22.67 17.52 -3.26
N VAL A 45 22.84 16.19 -3.32
CA VAL A 45 23.90 15.46 -2.61
C VAL A 45 24.51 14.38 -3.51
N PRO A 46 25.81 14.01 -3.35
CA PRO A 46 26.50 13.04 -4.21
C PRO A 46 26.13 11.58 -3.86
N LEU A 47 24.86 11.32 -3.62
CA LEU A 47 24.28 10.01 -3.32
C LEU A 47 23.32 9.62 -4.44
N ILE A 48 23.15 8.32 -4.60
CA ILE A 48 22.14 7.71 -5.46
C ILE A 48 21.38 6.65 -4.66
N THR A 49 20.11 6.48 -4.98
CA THR A 49 19.28 5.37 -4.53
C THR A 49 18.84 4.56 -5.73
N ILE A 50 19.10 3.26 -5.70
CA ILE A 50 18.68 2.29 -6.71
C ILE A 50 17.60 1.43 -6.07
N GLU A 51 16.42 1.39 -6.69
CA GLU A 51 15.29 0.60 -6.22
C GLU A 51 14.75 -0.30 -7.32
N VAL A 52 14.43 -1.55 -6.98
CA VAL A 52 13.56 -2.38 -7.82
C VAL A 52 12.25 -2.59 -7.07
N CYS A 53 11.14 -2.33 -7.75
CA CYS A 53 9.80 -2.61 -7.26
C CYS A 53 9.11 -3.61 -8.19
N VAL A 54 8.50 -4.63 -7.58
CA VAL A 54 7.77 -5.70 -8.28
C VAL A 54 6.30 -5.63 -7.89
N LYS A 55 5.40 -5.76 -8.87
CA LYS A 55 3.97 -5.97 -8.60
C LYS A 55 3.78 -7.38 -8.04
N ASN A 56 3.89 -7.46 -6.72
CA ASN A 56 3.81 -8.63 -5.85
C ASN A 56 3.47 -8.15 -4.43
N GLY A 57 3.30 -9.01 -3.43
CA GLY A 57 2.96 -8.59 -2.07
C GLY A 57 1.85 -9.47 -1.52
N ALA A 58 1.18 -9.06 -0.44
CA ALA A 58 0.14 -9.90 0.15
C ALA A 58 -0.95 -10.27 -0.87
N TYR A 59 -1.36 -9.33 -1.73
CA TYR A 59 -2.47 -9.52 -2.65
C TYR A 59 -2.31 -10.68 -3.65
N THR A 60 -1.07 -11.11 -3.93
CA THR A 60 -0.79 -12.26 -4.81
C THR A 60 -0.79 -13.60 -4.08
N GLU A 61 -0.91 -13.60 -2.74
CA GLU A 61 -0.79 -14.76 -1.88
C GLU A 61 -2.15 -15.38 -1.57
N ASP A 62 -2.32 -16.63 -1.98
CA ASP A 62 -3.32 -17.50 -1.37
C ASP A 62 -2.86 -17.96 0.03
N PRO A 63 -3.73 -18.62 0.83
CA PRO A 63 -3.37 -19.04 2.18
C PRO A 63 -2.11 -19.92 2.29
N GLU A 64 -1.72 -20.65 1.25
CA GLU A 64 -0.52 -21.52 1.26
C GLU A 64 0.78 -20.71 1.14
N TYR A 65 0.68 -19.45 0.69
CA TYR A 65 1.81 -18.54 0.48
C TYR A 65 1.75 -17.30 1.38
N ASN A 66 0.86 -17.25 2.37
CA ASN A 66 0.65 -16.04 3.15
C ASN A 66 1.87 -15.66 4.03
N GLY A 67 2.48 -14.51 3.73
CA GLY A 67 3.71 -14.00 4.34
C GLY A 67 4.97 -14.26 3.53
N LEU A 68 4.87 -15.00 2.42
CA LEU A 68 6.06 -15.45 1.70
C LEU A 68 6.66 -14.38 0.79
N SER A 69 5.94 -13.31 0.44
CA SER A 69 6.52 -12.14 -0.21
C SER A 69 7.43 -11.37 0.76
N HIS A 70 7.04 -11.29 2.03
CA HIS A 70 7.87 -10.70 3.08
C HIS A 70 9.09 -11.58 3.40
N LEU A 71 8.92 -12.90 3.49
CA LEU A 71 10.07 -13.79 3.61
C LEU A 71 10.99 -13.72 2.38
N TYR A 72 10.43 -13.66 1.17
CA TYR A 72 11.21 -13.43 -0.05
C TYR A 72 12.01 -12.14 0.05
N GLU A 73 11.43 -11.10 0.65
CA GLU A 73 12.12 -9.85 0.88
C GLU A 73 13.37 -10.00 1.75
N HIS A 74 13.28 -10.74 2.85
CA HIS A 74 14.45 -11.07 3.67
C HIS A 74 15.50 -11.85 2.87
N MET A 75 15.06 -12.83 2.07
CA MET A 75 15.94 -13.67 1.27
C MET A 75 16.63 -12.92 0.14
N PHE A 76 16.08 -11.79 -0.31
CA PHE A 76 16.72 -10.91 -1.30
C PHE A 76 18.06 -10.36 -0.81
N PHE A 77 18.18 -10.10 0.50
CA PHE A 77 19.40 -9.58 1.13
C PHE A 77 20.35 -10.68 1.61
N LYS A 78 20.25 -11.87 1.00
CA LYS A 78 21.09 -13.04 1.30
C LYS A 78 21.95 -13.44 0.10
N ALA A 79 22.47 -14.67 0.12
CA ALA A 79 23.36 -15.15 -0.92
C ALA A 79 22.71 -15.11 -2.32
N ASN A 80 23.48 -14.63 -3.28
CA ASN A 80 23.13 -14.58 -4.68
C ASN A 80 24.29 -15.10 -5.54
N LYS A 81 24.09 -15.17 -6.86
CA LYS A 81 25.08 -15.72 -7.79
C LYS A 81 26.49 -15.10 -7.65
N ASP A 82 26.56 -13.79 -7.44
CA ASP A 82 27.83 -13.06 -7.38
C ASP A 82 28.40 -13.00 -5.95
N LEU A 83 27.54 -13.09 -4.94
CA LEU A 83 27.87 -13.05 -3.51
C LEU A 83 27.32 -14.33 -2.84
N PRO A 84 28.04 -15.46 -2.91
CA PRO A 84 27.48 -16.79 -2.61
C PRO A 84 27.37 -17.11 -1.11
N SER A 85 27.45 -16.11 -0.23
CA SER A 85 27.22 -16.25 1.21
C SER A 85 26.78 -14.93 1.84
N GLN A 86 26.10 -15.01 2.99
CA GLN A 86 25.78 -13.84 3.80
C GLN A 86 27.02 -12.98 4.15
N GLU A 87 28.16 -13.61 4.42
CA GLU A 87 29.41 -12.91 4.73
C GLU A 87 29.91 -12.11 3.52
N ALA A 88 29.92 -12.71 2.33
CA ALA A 88 30.30 -12.02 1.09
C ALA A 88 29.35 -10.86 0.78
N PHE A 89 28.05 -11.06 1.01
CA PHE A 89 27.04 -10.02 0.88
C PHE A 89 27.33 -8.82 1.78
N LEU A 90 27.52 -9.05 3.09
CA LEU A 90 27.79 -7.99 4.07
C LEU A 90 29.13 -7.30 3.84
N ASN A 91 30.17 -8.04 3.45
CA ASN A 91 31.46 -7.45 3.09
C ASN A 91 31.30 -6.49 1.91
N ARG A 92 30.56 -6.89 0.87
CA ARG A 92 30.31 -6.04 -0.29
C ARG A 92 29.48 -4.80 0.05
N VAL A 93 28.48 -4.92 0.93
CA VAL A 93 27.72 -3.78 1.46
C VAL A 93 28.65 -2.79 2.15
N ASN A 94 29.56 -3.26 3.02
CA ASN A 94 30.51 -2.42 3.74
C ASN A 94 31.52 -1.74 2.82
N GLU A 95 32.07 -2.48 1.84
CA GLU A 95 33.00 -1.93 0.84
C GLU A 95 32.42 -0.76 0.06
N LEU A 96 31.14 -0.85 -0.32
CA LEU A 96 30.45 0.17 -1.10
C LEU A 96 29.79 1.26 -0.24
N GLY A 97 29.77 1.08 1.09
CA GLY A 97 29.06 1.96 2.01
C GLY A 97 27.56 2.00 1.73
N ILE A 98 26.96 0.86 1.37
CA ILE A 98 25.54 0.74 1.06
C ILE A 98 24.71 0.85 2.34
N VAL A 99 23.68 1.70 2.29
CA VAL A 99 22.54 1.64 3.20
C VAL A 99 21.39 0.99 2.44
N PHE A 100 20.81 -0.08 2.98
CA PHE A 100 19.79 -0.86 2.28
C PHE A 100 18.58 -1.15 3.15
N ASN A 101 17.44 -1.36 2.50
CA ASN A 101 16.27 -1.96 3.11
C ASN A 101 15.33 -2.50 2.02
N GLY A 102 14.28 -3.20 2.44
CA GLY A 102 13.14 -3.56 1.61
C GLY A 102 11.84 -3.20 2.33
N THR A 103 10.73 -3.14 1.59
CA THR A 103 9.41 -3.15 2.21
C THR A 103 8.42 -3.97 1.40
N THR A 104 7.62 -4.74 2.13
CA THR A 104 6.49 -5.52 1.59
C THR A 104 5.18 -4.87 2.02
N SER A 105 4.29 -4.67 1.05
CA SER A 105 2.94 -4.14 1.26
C SER A 105 1.90 -5.09 0.70
N ASP A 106 0.63 -4.65 0.71
CA ASP A 106 -0.43 -5.37 0.02
C ASP A 106 -0.12 -5.60 -1.46
N GLU A 107 0.42 -4.61 -2.18
CA GLU A 107 0.42 -4.60 -3.66
C GLU A 107 1.79 -4.41 -4.32
N ARG A 108 2.83 -4.16 -3.52
CA ARG A 108 4.22 -4.20 -3.98
C ARG A 108 5.17 -4.82 -2.99
N VAL A 109 6.28 -5.31 -3.52
CA VAL A 109 7.54 -5.48 -2.79
C VAL A 109 8.60 -4.60 -3.44
N ASN A 110 9.31 -3.81 -2.66
CA ASN A 110 10.44 -3.02 -3.16
C ASN A 110 11.73 -3.28 -2.39
N TYR A 111 12.85 -3.12 -3.09
CA TYR A 111 14.20 -3.36 -2.62
C TYR A 111 15.07 -2.19 -2.99
N PHE A 112 15.83 -1.63 -2.06
CA PHE A 112 16.60 -0.44 -2.38
C PHE A 112 17.95 -0.35 -1.68
N PHE A 113 18.88 0.30 -2.39
CA PHE A 113 20.24 0.58 -1.96
C PHE A 113 20.54 2.06 -2.14
N THR A 114 21.04 2.71 -1.11
CA THR A 114 21.57 4.07 -1.16
C THR A 114 23.08 4.03 -0.96
N LEU A 115 23.81 4.67 -1.88
CA LEU A 115 25.27 4.65 -1.92
C LEU A 115 25.83 5.90 -2.61
N ASN A 116 27.14 6.10 -2.54
CA ASN A 116 27.79 7.22 -3.23
C ASN A 116 27.67 7.08 -4.76
N LYS A 117 27.37 8.18 -5.47
CA LYS A 117 27.19 8.19 -6.93
C LYS A 117 28.31 7.54 -7.73
N LYS A 118 29.55 7.57 -7.23
CA LYS A 118 30.70 6.96 -7.91
C LYS A 118 30.58 5.45 -8.08
N PHE A 119 29.70 4.81 -7.30
CA PHE A 119 29.44 3.37 -7.30
C PHE A 119 28.15 2.98 -8.05
N LEU A 120 27.65 3.82 -8.95
CA LEU A 120 26.42 3.55 -9.72
C LEU A 120 26.44 2.19 -10.41
N GLU A 121 27.54 1.84 -11.06
CA GLU A 121 27.66 0.59 -11.79
C GLU A 121 27.69 -0.62 -10.86
N GLU A 122 28.44 -0.52 -9.76
CA GLU A 122 28.53 -1.55 -8.74
C GLU A 122 27.19 -1.76 -8.02
N GLY A 123 26.46 -0.68 -7.72
CA GLY A 123 25.13 -0.76 -7.13
C GLY A 123 24.10 -1.39 -8.07
N LEU A 124 24.13 -1.04 -9.36
CA LEU A 124 23.26 -1.67 -10.36
C LEU A 124 23.60 -3.15 -10.56
N SER A 125 24.88 -3.50 -10.57
CA SER A 125 25.32 -4.91 -10.64
C SER A 125 24.87 -5.70 -9.42
N PHE A 126 24.99 -5.12 -8.22
CA PHE A 126 24.52 -5.71 -6.97
C PHE A 126 23.01 -6.00 -7.02
N MET A 127 22.22 -5.00 -7.39
CA MET A 127 20.76 -5.12 -7.57
C MET A 127 20.40 -6.19 -8.60
N ASN A 128 21.11 -6.22 -9.73
CA ASN A 128 20.91 -7.18 -10.79
C ASN A 128 21.13 -8.63 -10.33
N SER A 129 22.16 -8.89 -9.54
CA SER A 129 22.42 -10.22 -8.99
C SER A 129 21.36 -10.64 -7.99
N ALA A 130 21.02 -9.76 -7.04
CA ALA A 130 20.05 -10.04 -5.98
C ALA A 130 18.63 -10.31 -6.52
N ILE A 131 18.15 -9.52 -7.50
CA ILE A 131 16.79 -9.68 -8.03
C ILE A 131 16.63 -10.87 -8.97
N ARG A 132 17.65 -11.17 -9.79
CA ARG A 132 17.55 -12.20 -10.84
C ARG A 132 18.04 -13.56 -10.38
N PHE A 133 19.04 -13.60 -9.51
CA PHE A 133 19.76 -14.81 -9.17
C PHE A 133 19.97 -15.01 -7.66
N PRO A 134 18.93 -14.85 -6.81
CA PRO A 134 18.98 -15.29 -5.42
C PRO A 134 19.17 -16.81 -5.35
N LEU A 135 20.01 -17.29 -4.43
CA LEU A 135 20.29 -18.73 -4.31
C LEU A 135 19.19 -19.48 -3.54
N PHE A 136 18.48 -18.79 -2.64
CA PHE A 136 17.51 -19.39 -1.71
C PHE A 136 18.08 -20.62 -0.98
N ASP A 137 19.29 -20.47 -0.44
CA ASP A 137 19.99 -21.54 0.26
C ASP A 137 19.14 -22.08 1.42
N GLU A 138 19.03 -23.41 1.53
CA GLU A 138 18.17 -24.07 2.52
C GLU A 138 18.60 -23.76 3.96
N LYS A 139 19.91 -23.63 4.20
CA LYS A 139 20.44 -23.31 5.54
C LYS A 139 20.14 -21.86 5.88
N GLU A 140 20.29 -20.93 4.92
CA GLU A 140 19.90 -19.53 5.13
C GLU A 140 18.40 -19.39 5.40
N MET A 141 17.54 -20.06 4.61
CA MET A 141 16.10 -20.12 4.85
C MET A 141 15.76 -20.64 6.25
N LYS A 142 16.38 -21.74 6.68
CA LYS A 142 16.15 -22.31 8.01
C LYS A 142 16.49 -21.34 9.15
N ASN A 143 17.47 -20.47 8.94
CA ASN A 143 17.85 -19.45 9.91
C ASN A 143 16.92 -18.22 9.84
N GLU A 144 16.44 -17.85 8.65
CA GLU A 144 15.67 -16.64 8.44
C GLU A 144 14.17 -16.81 8.75
N ASN A 145 13.59 -17.99 8.51
CA ASN A 145 12.20 -18.28 8.85
C ASN A 145 11.83 -17.89 10.31
N PRO A 146 12.59 -18.31 11.36
CA PRO A 146 12.30 -17.90 12.72
C PRO A 146 12.60 -16.42 13.02
N VAL A 147 13.46 -15.75 12.22
CA VAL A 147 13.69 -14.31 12.36
C VAL A 147 12.44 -13.54 11.93
N VAL A 148 11.90 -13.86 10.75
CA VAL A 148 10.64 -13.29 10.24
C VAL A 148 9.47 -13.60 11.19
N ASP A 149 9.40 -14.83 11.70
CA ASP A 149 8.42 -15.21 12.72
C ASP A 149 8.57 -14.40 14.01
N GLY A 150 9.80 -14.13 14.45
CA GLY A 150 10.08 -13.28 15.59
C GLY A 150 9.61 -11.82 15.40
N GLU A 151 9.63 -11.31 14.17
CA GLU A 151 9.04 -10.01 13.84
C GLU A 151 7.52 -10.01 13.98
N PHE A 152 6.88 -11.11 13.58
CA PHE A 152 5.47 -11.33 13.82
C PHE A 152 5.17 -11.35 15.33
N GLN A 153 5.86 -12.18 16.11
CA GLN A 153 5.67 -12.26 17.56
C GLN A 153 5.89 -10.92 18.29
N ARG A 154 6.83 -10.10 17.80
CA ARG A 154 7.03 -8.74 18.30
C ARG A 154 5.80 -7.87 18.10
N ASN A 155 5.12 -7.98 16.96
CA ASN A 155 3.87 -7.25 16.70
C ASN A 155 2.72 -7.79 17.58
N GLU A 156 2.66 -9.10 17.84
CA GLU A 156 1.68 -9.71 18.74
C GLU A 156 1.78 -9.23 20.20
N SER A 157 2.93 -8.69 20.59
CA SER A 157 3.13 -8.07 21.90
C SER A 157 2.36 -6.76 22.06
N ASN A 158 1.85 -6.16 20.97
CA ASN A 158 0.97 -5.01 21.01
C ASN A 158 -0.51 -5.46 21.07
N PRO A 159 -1.28 -5.10 22.11
CA PRO A 159 -2.70 -5.46 22.20
C PRO A 159 -3.55 -5.04 20.99
N GLY A 160 -3.23 -3.89 20.38
CA GLY A 160 -3.93 -3.39 19.19
C GLY A 160 -3.75 -4.26 17.95
N PHE A 161 -2.65 -5.03 17.87
CA PHE A 161 -2.40 -5.97 16.77
C PHE A 161 -3.51 -7.03 16.67
N TRP A 162 -3.94 -7.58 17.81
CA TRP A 162 -4.98 -8.61 17.83
C TRP A 162 -6.34 -8.09 17.36
N LEU A 163 -6.70 -6.87 17.75
CA LEU A 163 -7.91 -6.21 17.25
C LEU A 163 -7.82 -6.00 15.73
N PHE A 164 -6.67 -5.54 15.25
CA PHE A 164 -6.43 -5.34 13.82
C PHE A 164 -6.54 -6.67 13.05
N GLN A 165 -5.91 -7.75 13.53
CA GLN A 165 -6.00 -9.06 12.88
C GLN A 165 -7.44 -9.60 12.85
N ASP A 166 -8.17 -9.49 13.96
CA ASP A 166 -9.57 -9.89 14.02
C ASP A 166 -10.48 -9.05 13.11
N MET A 167 -10.17 -7.76 12.96
CA MET A 167 -10.83 -6.84 12.04
C MET A 167 -10.58 -7.26 10.60
N GLN A 168 -9.31 -7.44 10.22
CA GLN A 168 -8.91 -7.82 8.87
C GLN A 168 -9.52 -9.16 8.45
N LYS A 169 -9.51 -10.18 9.33
CA LYS A 169 -10.13 -11.49 9.04
C LYS A 169 -11.62 -11.37 8.72
N LYS A 170 -12.35 -10.50 9.43
CA LYS A 170 -13.79 -10.29 9.23
C LYS A 170 -14.09 -9.38 8.05
N LEU A 171 -13.23 -8.39 7.78
CA LEU A 171 -13.38 -7.46 6.67
C LEU A 171 -13.10 -8.14 5.32
N TRP A 172 -12.09 -9.01 5.27
CA TRP A 172 -11.60 -9.61 4.02
C TRP A 172 -12.03 -11.07 3.82
N GLY A 173 -12.52 -11.73 4.88
CA GLY A 173 -13.04 -13.10 4.83
C GLY A 173 -12.02 -14.09 4.26
N ASP A 174 -12.46 -14.90 3.30
CA ASP A 174 -11.64 -15.94 2.66
C ASP A 174 -10.39 -15.37 1.94
N LEU A 175 -10.37 -14.08 1.63
CA LEU A 175 -9.26 -13.39 0.97
C LEU A 175 -8.36 -12.65 1.96
N TYR A 176 -8.44 -12.93 3.26
CA TYR A 176 -7.62 -12.28 4.27
C TYR A 176 -6.11 -12.40 4.03
N SER A 177 -5.62 -13.53 3.50
CA SER A 177 -4.19 -13.67 3.13
C SER A 177 -3.71 -12.57 2.19
N ARG A 178 -4.62 -12.06 1.34
CA ARG A 178 -4.36 -11.01 0.36
C ARG A 178 -4.22 -9.61 0.94
N LYS A 179 -4.40 -9.49 2.25
CA LYS A 179 -4.36 -8.25 3.06
C LYS A 179 -3.55 -8.41 4.34
N ASN A 180 -2.72 -9.45 4.38
CA ASN A 180 -1.94 -9.87 5.54
C ASN A 180 -0.47 -10.02 5.19
N ALA A 181 0.21 -8.90 4.91
CA ALA A 181 1.62 -8.89 4.51
C ALA A 181 2.57 -9.51 5.55
N ILE A 182 2.22 -9.42 6.85
CA ILE A 182 3.00 -10.04 7.93
C ILE A 182 2.94 -11.58 7.88
N GLY A 183 1.88 -12.15 7.29
CA GLY A 183 1.77 -13.56 7.00
C GLY A 183 1.15 -14.43 8.07
N ASN A 184 1.42 -15.73 7.97
CA ASN A 184 0.95 -16.77 8.89
C ASN A 184 2.16 -17.52 9.47
N HIS A 185 2.20 -17.69 10.80
CA HIS A 185 3.28 -18.36 11.52
C HIS A 185 3.65 -19.72 10.91
N ASP A 186 2.67 -20.61 10.73
CA ASP A 186 2.92 -21.96 10.23
C ASP A 186 3.47 -21.94 8.80
N ILE A 187 2.96 -21.05 7.94
CA ILE A 187 3.40 -20.92 6.56
C ILE A 187 4.82 -20.36 6.48
N ILE A 188 5.16 -19.37 7.31
CA ILE A 188 6.50 -18.77 7.37
C ILE A 188 7.51 -19.78 7.90
N LEU A 189 7.20 -20.43 9.04
CA LEU A 189 8.10 -21.38 9.68
C LEU A 189 8.39 -22.61 8.79
N THR A 190 7.39 -23.05 8.01
CA THR A 190 7.51 -24.20 7.10
C THR A 190 7.86 -23.82 5.65
N ALA A 191 8.20 -22.56 5.39
CA ALA A 191 8.57 -22.11 4.06
C ALA A 191 9.79 -22.85 3.50
N THR A 192 9.76 -23.15 2.21
CA THR A 192 10.81 -23.90 1.51
C THR A 192 11.39 -23.10 0.35
N THR A 193 12.61 -23.45 -0.07
CA THR A 193 13.25 -22.93 -1.29
C THR A 193 12.35 -23.09 -2.52
N GLN A 194 11.60 -24.19 -2.62
CA GLN A 194 10.67 -24.42 -3.73
C GLN A 194 9.53 -23.39 -3.76
N LYS A 195 9.02 -22.95 -2.61
CA LYS A 195 8.00 -21.89 -2.55
C LYS A 195 8.57 -20.55 -3.00
N MET A 196 9.80 -20.20 -2.59
CA MET A 196 10.49 -18.99 -3.07
C MET A 196 10.69 -19.00 -4.59
N GLN A 197 11.17 -20.11 -5.13
CA GLN A 197 11.31 -20.29 -6.58
C GLN A 197 9.97 -20.21 -7.31
N THR A 198 8.89 -20.69 -6.70
CA THR A 198 7.54 -20.59 -7.26
C THR A 198 7.07 -19.14 -7.33
N ILE A 199 7.27 -18.36 -6.27
CA ILE A 199 6.99 -16.92 -6.25
C ILE A 199 7.82 -16.20 -7.32
N GLN A 200 9.12 -16.48 -7.40
CA GLN A 200 10.01 -15.92 -8.42
C GLN A 200 9.47 -16.16 -9.84
N LYS A 201 9.13 -17.41 -10.17
CA LYS A 201 8.60 -17.81 -11.49
C LYS A 201 7.19 -17.28 -11.78
N LYS A 202 6.46 -16.78 -10.78
CA LYS A 202 5.14 -16.15 -11.01
C LYS A 202 5.27 -14.67 -11.30
N TYR A 203 6.11 -13.94 -10.56
CA TYR A 203 6.02 -12.48 -10.50
C TYR A 203 7.33 -11.72 -10.76
N TYR A 204 8.51 -12.36 -10.67
CA TYR A 204 9.80 -11.68 -10.78
C TYR A 204 10.31 -11.68 -12.21
N TYR A 205 9.74 -10.77 -13.00
CA TYR A 205 10.07 -10.55 -14.41
C TYR A 205 10.28 -9.06 -14.70
N PRO A 206 11.10 -8.70 -15.70
CA PRO A 206 11.35 -7.31 -16.06
C PRO A 206 10.06 -6.58 -16.45
N ASN A 207 9.19 -7.22 -17.24
CA ASN A 207 7.88 -6.70 -17.65
C ASN A 207 6.81 -6.70 -16.55
N ASN A 208 7.15 -7.09 -15.31
CA ASN A 208 6.33 -6.94 -14.10
C ASN A 208 7.06 -6.12 -13.00
N SER A 209 8.15 -5.43 -13.36
CA SER A 209 9.02 -4.70 -12.44
C SER A 209 9.32 -3.29 -12.95
N ILE A 210 9.69 -2.41 -12.05
CA ILE A 210 10.28 -1.11 -12.35
C ILE A 210 11.63 -0.98 -11.62
N LEU A 211 12.64 -0.48 -12.33
CA LEU A 211 13.92 -0.07 -11.77
C LEU A 211 13.93 1.45 -11.66
N VAL A 212 14.07 1.98 -10.44
CA VAL A 212 14.20 3.41 -10.18
C VAL A 212 15.64 3.74 -9.79
N ILE A 213 16.21 4.77 -10.40
CA ILE A 213 17.54 5.30 -10.08
C ILE A 213 17.37 6.79 -9.78
N ALA A 214 17.57 7.20 -8.53
CA ALA A 214 17.33 8.58 -8.10
C ALA A 214 18.55 9.18 -7.41
N GLY A 215 18.75 10.49 -7.54
CA GLY A 215 19.86 11.22 -6.91
C GLY A 215 20.82 11.87 -7.92
N ASP A 216 22.09 12.02 -7.56
CA ASP A 216 23.08 12.72 -8.39
C ASP A 216 23.57 11.82 -9.53
N VAL A 217 22.72 11.71 -10.55
CA VAL A 217 22.87 10.85 -11.71
C VAL A 217 22.47 11.60 -12.98
N ASN A 218 23.07 11.22 -14.11
CA ASN A 218 22.62 11.62 -15.44
C ASN A 218 21.74 10.51 -16.05
N HIS A 219 20.56 10.87 -16.55
CA HIS A 219 19.60 9.90 -17.06
C HIS A 219 20.11 9.08 -18.24
N ASP A 220 20.78 9.69 -19.22
CA ASP A 220 21.31 8.95 -20.38
C ASP A 220 22.35 7.90 -19.95
N GLU A 221 23.25 8.27 -19.04
CA GLU A 221 24.23 7.34 -18.48
C GLU A 221 23.57 6.21 -17.69
N ALA A 222 22.63 6.55 -16.80
CA ALA A 222 21.93 5.58 -15.96
C ALA A 222 21.13 4.57 -16.79
N VAL A 223 20.36 5.05 -17.77
CA VAL A 223 19.58 4.19 -18.67
C VAL A 223 20.52 3.29 -19.48
N LYS A 224 21.65 3.81 -19.98
CA LYS A 224 22.64 3.00 -20.70
C LYS A 224 23.23 1.89 -19.82
N LYS A 225 23.61 2.19 -18.57
CA LYS A 225 24.14 1.19 -17.62
C LYS A 225 23.06 0.18 -17.23
N ALA A 226 21.83 0.63 -16.98
CA ALA A 226 20.70 -0.23 -16.70
C ALA A 226 20.41 -1.19 -17.86
N ALA A 227 20.39 -0.69 -19.10
CA ALA A 227 20.21 -1.52 -20.29
C ALA A 227 21.31 -2.59 -20.41
N ALA A 228 22.58 -2.20 -20.22
CA ALA A 228 23.71 -3.13 -20.30
C ALA A 228 23.60 -4.31 -19.32
N LEU A 229 23.07 -4.07 -18.11
CA LEU A 229 22.96 -5.10 -17.07
C LEU A 229 21.63 -5.88 -17.15
N PHE A 230 20.52 -5.18 -17.30
CA PHE A 230 19.18 -5.75 -17.12
C PHE A 230 18.49 -6.18 -18.42
N GLU A 231 18.89 -5.72 -19.60
CA GLU A 231 18.18 -6.05 -20.86
C GLU A 231 18.25 -7.56 -21.19
N SER A 232 19.24 -8.28 -20.64
CA SER A 232 19.34 -9.75 -20.71
C SER A 232 18.37 -10.49 -19.77
N TRP A 233 17.71 -9.80 -18.83
CA TRP A 233 16.68 -10.40 -17.98
C TRP A 233 15.50 -10.79 -18.85
N GLN A 234 15.18 -12.09 -18.89
CA GLN A 234 14.14 -12.61 -19.76
C GLN A 234 12.75 -12.16 -19.26
N PRO A 235 11.91 -11.56 -20.13
CA PRO A 235 10.53 -11.27 -19.78
C PRO A 235 9.72 -12.55 -19.62
N SER A 236 8.60 -12.47 -18.90
CA SER A 236 7.58 -13.50 -18.99
C SER A 236 6.93 -13.46 -20.38
N ASP A 237 6.55 -14.63 -20.89
CA ASP A 237 5.74 -14.81 -22.09
C ASP A 237 4.23 -14.67 -21.82
N PHE A 238 3.84 -14.37 -20.58
CA PHE A 238 2.47 -14.15 -20.13
C PHE A 238 2.37 -12.92 -19.21
N ASP A 239 1.18 -12.34 -19.09
CA ASP A 239 0.85 -11.39 -18.02
C ASP A 239 0.56 -12.17 -16.72
N PRO A 240 1.33 -11.97 -15.63
CA PRO A 240 1.12 -12.66 -14.36
C PRO A 240 -0.30 -12.53 -13.81
N PHE A 241 -0.97 -11.40 -13.99
CA PHE A 241 -2.30 -11.14 -13.44
C PHE A 241 -3.44 -11.64 -14.36
N VAL A 242 -3.13 -12.01 -15.61
CA VAL A 242 -4.06 -12.76 -16.45
C VAL A 242 -3.94 -14.26 -16.17
N LYS A 243 -2.70 -14.77 -16.02
CA LYS A 243 -2.44 -16.18 -15.75
C LYS A 243 -2.82 -16.58 -14.32
N TYR A 244 -2.59 -15.70 -13.36
CA TYR A 244 -2.89 -15.87 -11.94
C TYR A 244 -3.77 -14.69 -11.47
N PRO A 245 -5.06 -14.70 -11.83
CA PRO A 245 -5.94 -13.58 -11.53
C PRO A 245 -6.11 -13.38 -10.03
N ILE A 246 -6.12 -12.11 -9.62
CA ILE A 246 -6.42 -11.74 -8.24
C ILE A 246 -7.95 -11.70 -8.09
N PRO A 247 -8.52 -12.47 -7.16
CA PRO A 247 -9.97 -12.50 -6.94
C PRO A 247 -10.47 -11.17 -6.36
N GLU A 248 -11.65 -10.73 -6.80
CA GLU A 248 -12.32 -9.56 -6.23
C GLU A 248 -12.85 -9.86 -4.82
N PHE A 249 -12.85 -8.84 -3.96
CA PHE A 249 -13.44 -8.92 -2.63
C PHE A 249 -14.97 -8.87 -2.74
N LYS A 250 -15.64 -9.89 -2.20
CA LYS A 250 -17.11 -9.94 -2.16
C LYS A 250 -17.63 -8.86 -1.21
N PRO A 251 -18.72 -8.15 -1.54
CA PRO A 251 -19.35 -7.24 -0.60
C PRO A 251 -19.68 -7.92 0.72
N LEU A 252 -19.46 -7.20 1.81
CA LEU A 252 -19.90 -7.60 3.15
C LEU A 252 -21.43 -7.86 3.14
N GLN A 253 -21.86 -8.98 3.71
CA GLN A 253 -23.28 -9.38 3.71
C GLN A 253 -24.11 -8.68 4.80
N GLY A 254 -23.46 -8.11 5.82
CA GLY A 254 -24.11 -7.44 6.93
C GLY A 254 -23.11 -6.86 7.92
N THR A 255 -23.60 -6.04 8.84
CA THR A 255 -22.76 -5.43 9.88
C THR A 255 -22.33 -6.48 10.89
N THR A 256 -21.03 -6.58 11.13
CA THR A 256 -20.45 -7.51 12.11
C THR A 256 -19.90 -6.73 13.29
N VAL A 257 -20.30 -7.08 14.52
CA VAL A 257 -19.78 -6.46 15.75
C VAL A 257 -19.14 -7.54 16.62
N PHE A 258 -17.87 -7.32 17.01
CA PHE A 258 -17.09 -8.26 17.82
C PHE A 258 -16.25 -7.55 18.89
N ILE A 259 -15.79 -8.34 19.87
CA ILE A 259 -14.88 -7.91 20.92
C ILE A 259 -13.63 -8.79 20.84
N THR A 260 -12.46 -8.16 20.81
CA THR A 260 -11.17 -8.83 21.01
C THR A 260 -10.75 -8.64 22.46
N GLU A 261 -10.29 -9.72 23.09
CA GLU A 261 -9.82 -9.70 24.47
C GLU A 261 -8.30 -9.60 24.51
N ASN A 262 -7.78 -8.73 25.38
CA ASN A 262 -6.36 -8.77 25.73
C ASN A 262 -6.16 -8.26 27.16
N ALA A 263 -5.52 -9.07 28.01
CA ALA A 263 -5.29 -8.72 29.41
C ALA A 263 -4.32 -7.54 29.60
N ASN A 264 -3.47 -7.26 28.61
CA ASN A 264 -2.49 -6.17 28.65
C ASN A 264 -3.06 -4.83 28.16
N THR A 265 -4.32 -4.79 27.70
CA THR A 265 -4.93 -3.52 27.27
C THR A 265 -5.33 -2.67 28.46
N ARG A 266 -4.93 -1.39 28.46
CA ARG A 266 -5.27 -0.42 29.51
C ARG A 266 -6.46 0.45 29.14
N ASN A 267 -6.52 0.86 27.87
CA ASN A 267 -7.62 1.62 27.29
C ASN A 267 -8.32 0.75 26.24
N PRO A 268 -9.64 0.93 26.06
CA PRO A 268 -10.31 0.30 24.93
C PRO A 268 -9.84 0.91 23.60
N PHE A 269 -9.70 0.07 22.59
CA PHE A 269 -9.56 0.52 21.19
C PHE A 269 -10.82 0.15 20.43
N LEU A 270 -11.28 1.05 19.58
CA LEU A 270 -12.43 0.84 18.72
C LEU A 270 -11.98 0.99 17.27
N MET A 271 -12.35 0.03 16.44
CA MET A 271 -12.21 0.10 14.99
C MET A 271 -13.57 -0.07 14.33
N MET A 272 -13.85 0.73 13.31
CA MET A 272 -14.92 0.48 12.34
C MET A 272 -14.34 0.48 10.94
N ALA A 273 -14.72 -0.49 10.10
CA ALA A 273 -14.17 -0.57 8.76
C ALA A 273 -15.19 -0.96 7.69
N TRP A 274 -14.98 -0.43 6.49
CA TRP A 274 -15.72 -0.72 5.26
C TRP A 274 -14.74 -1.09 4.14
N HIS A 275 -15.26 -1.72 3.08
CA HIS A 275 -14.58 -1.74 1.79
C HIS A 275 -14.66 -0.35 1.15
N GLY A 276 -13.52 0.16 0.70
CA GLY A 276 -13.39 1.45 0.05
C GLY A 276 -13.26 1.36 -1.48
N PRO A 277 -13.13 2.53 -2.15
CA PRO A 277 -12.84 2.58 -3.58
C PRO A 277 -11.48 1.97 -3.91
N ASP A 278 -11.30 1.63 -5.18
CA ASP A 278 -10.03 1.19 -5.74
C ASP A 278 -9.69 1.99 -7.01
N THR A 279 -8.42 1.98 -7.40
CA THR A 279 -7.94 2.79 -8.53
C THR A 279 -8.33 2.23 -9.91
N ARG A 280 -8.92 1.03 -9.97
CA ARG A 280 -9.39 0.42 -11.22
C ARG A 280 -10.82 0.84 -11.56
N HIS A 281 -11.67 0.95 -10.54
CA HIS A 281 -13.12 1.10 -10.72
C HIS A 281 -13.65 2.47 -10.31
N ASP A 282 -13.04 3.15 -9.32
CA ASP A 282 -13.50 4.48 -8.88
C ASP A 282 -12.34 5.38 -8.43
N LEU A 283 -11.50 5.74 -9.41
CA LEU A 283 -10.35 6.63 -9.22
C LEU A 283 -10.73 7.99 -8.61
N LYS A 284 -11.95 8.50 -8.88
CA LYS A 284 -12.37 9.80 -8.35
C LYS A 284 -12.71 9.72 -6.88
N ALA A 285 -13.30 8.61 -6.43
CA ALA A 285 -13.62 8.41 -5.03
C ALA A 285 -12.36 8.24 -4.15
N THR A 286 -11.23 7.78 -4.70
CA THR A 286 -9.97 7.70 -3.93
C THR A 286 -9.49 9.09 -3.48
N TYR A 287 -9.49 10.08 -4.39
CA TYR A 287 -9.18 11.47 -4.04
C TYR A 287 -10.20 12.07 -3.06
N ALA A 288 -11.49 11.77 -3.25
CA ALA A 288 -12.54 12.24 -2.36
C ALA A 288 -12.38 11.68 -0.94
N ALA A 289 -11.98 10.41 -0.82
CA ALA A 289 -11.71 9.75 0.46
C ALA A 289 -10.57 10.43 1.21
N ASP A 290 -9.45 10.72 0.54
CA ASP A 290 -8.29 11.39 1.14
C ASP A 290 -8.65 12.81 1.63
N VAL A 291 -9.27 13.62 0.77
CA VAL A 291 -9.72 14.97 1.17
C VAL A 291 -10.69 14.91 2.34
N PHE A 292 -11.64 13.98 2.31
CA PHE A 292 -12.61 13.84 3.38
C PHE A 292 -11.98 13.42 4.71
N SER A 293 -11.05 12.48 4.69
CA SER A 293 -10.27 12.10 5.88
C SER A 293 -9.53 13.29 6.51
N TYR A 294 -8.96 14.18 5.69
CA TYR A 294 -8.30 15.40 6.18
C TYR A 294 -9.26 16.47 6.68
N ILE A 295 -10.52 16.50 6.22
CA ILE A 295 -11.57 17.32 6.83
C ILE A 295 -11.84 16.83 8.25
N LEU A 296 -12.04 15.52 8.42
CA LEU A 296 -12.38 14.91 9.71
C LEU A 296 -11.24 14.96 10.73
N LYS A 297 -9.99 14.99 10.28
CA LYS A 297 -8.79 15.09 11.14
C LYS A 297 -8.58 16.48 11.75
N GLN A 298 -9.15 17.54 11.15
CA GLN A 298 -8.99 18.90 11.67
C GLN A 298 -9.60 19.03 13.07
N GLN A 299 -8.89 19.71 13.98
CA GLN A 299 -9.38 19.95 15.35
C GLN A 299 -10.72 20.70 15.38
N SER A 300 -10.96 21.58 14.40
CA SER A 300 -12.22 22.30 14.26
C SER A 300 -13.36 21.46 13.67
N SER A 301 -13.12 20.21 13.28
CA SER A 301 -14.15 19.35 12.71
C SER A 301 -15.18 18.95 13.75
N LYS A 302 -16.44 18.82 13.32
CA LYS A 302 -17.54 18.37 14.18
C LYS A 302 -17.21 17.03 14.86
N LEU A 303 -16.51 16.14 14.16
CA LEU A 303 -16.08 14.84 14.68
C LEU A 303 -15.12 14.99 15.85
N GLN A 304 -14.08 15.82 15.73
CA GLN A 304 -13.12 16.05 16.82
C GLN A 304 -13.79 16.74 18.01
N GLN A 305 -14.61 17.76 17.76
CA GLN A 305 -15.31 18.50 18.82
C GLN A 305 -16.26 17.61 19.61
N GLU A 306 -17.06 16.79 18.93
CA GLU A 306 -18.10 16.00 19.58
C GLU A 306 -17.61 14.69 20.20
N LEU A 307 -16.46 14.15 19.77
CA LEU A 307 -15.87 12.94 20.36
C LEU A 307 -14.70 13.22 21.29
N VAL A 308 -13.78 14.12 20.93
CA VAL A 308 -12.54 14.35 21.67
C VAL A 308 -12.69 15.51 22.65
N ASP A 309 -13.09 16.69 22.17
CA ASP A 309 -13.20 17.88 23.04
C ASP A 309 -14.31 17.74 24.08
N SER A 310 -15.35 16.96 23.78
CA SER A 310 -16.42 16.59 24.70
C SER A 310 -16.00 15.58 25.79
N GLY A 311 -14.86 14.92 25.62
CA GLY A 311 -14.36 13.90 26.54
C GLY A 311 -14.97 12.50 26.37
N LEU A 312 -15.55 12.16 25.21
CA LEU A 312 -16.03 10.79 24.95
C LEU A 312 -14.89 9.83 24.57
N ALA A 313 -13.89 10.32 23.84
CA ALA A 313 -12.73 9.58 23.40
C ALA A 313 -11.46 10.43 23.54
N PHE A 314 -10.33 9.79 23.81
CA PHE A 314 -9.02 10.44 23.79
C PHE A 314 -8.55 10.76 22.38
N ASN A 315 -9.02 10.01 21.40
CA ASN A 315 -8.65 10.16 20.01
C ASN A 315 -9.71 9.55 19.08
N VAL A 316 -9.89 10.17 17.91
CA VAL A 316 -10.61 9.60 16.77
C VAL A 316 -9.89 9.97 15.48
N ASN A 317 -9.75 9.02 14.57
CA ASN A 317 -9.17 9.19 13.25
C ASN A 317 -10.01 8.44 12.22
N VAL A 318 -10.16 9.02 11.04
CA VAL A 318 -10.79 8.37 9.88
C VAL A 318 -9.79 8.39 8.73
N GLY A 319 -9.48 7.21 8.20
CA GLY A 319 -8.52 7.02 7.14
C GLY A 319 -9.06 6.14 6.02
N TYR A 320 -8.38 6.23 4.89
CA TYR A 320 -8.57 5.36 3.74
C TYR A 320 -7.19 4.98 3.21
N GLN A 321 -7.03 3.74 2.76
CA GLN A 321 -5.83 3.29 2.09
C GLN A 321 -6.14 3.07 0.61
N THR A 322 -5.52 3.88 -0.24
CA THR A 322 -5.66 3.73 -1.70
C THR A 322 -4.94 2.49 -2.17
N CYS A 323 -5.64 1.60 -2.87
CA CYS A 323 -5.08 0.37 -3.43
C CYS A 323 -5.60 0.18 -4.87
N LYS A 324 -4.89 -0.63 -5.67
CA LYS A 324 -5.34 -1.08 -6.99
C LYS A 324 -6.56 -1.96 -6.88
N TYR A 325 -6.53 -2.89 -5.95
CA TYR A 325 -7.68 -3.67 -5.49
C TYR A 325 -8.31 -2.98 -4.29
N THR A 326 -9.45 -3.48 -3.82
CA THR A 326 -10.20 -2.86 -2.71
C THR A 326 -9.32 -2.55 -1.49
N GLY A 327 -9.29 -1.28 -1.08
CA GLY A 327 -8.64 -0.81 0.15
C GLY A 327 -9.64 -0.59 1.29
N PRO A 328 -9.23 -0.59 2.56
CA PRO A 328 -10.13 -0.31 3.68
C PRO A 328 -10.40 1.19 3.87
N ILE A 329 -11.63 1.52 4.25
CA ILE A 329 -11.96 2.75 4.97
C ILE A 329 -11.99 2.38 6.44
N THR A 330 -11.25 3.09 7.28
CA THR A 330 -11.09 2.75 8.70
C THR A 330 -11.36 3.96 9.58
N VAL A 331 -12.20 3.78 10.59
CA VAL A 331 -12.29 4.64 11.76
C VAL A 331 -11.53 3.95 12.89
N PHE A 332 -10.60 4.66 13.52
CA PHE A 332 -9.95 4.23 14.75
C PHE A 332 -10.26 5.24 15.85
N ALA A 333 -10.65 4.76 17.03
CA ALA A 333 -10.89 5.61 18.18
C ALA A 333 -10.37 4.97 19.48
N VAL A 334 -10.01 5.81 20.43
CA VAL A 334 -9.64 5.39 21.80
C VAL A 334 -10.69 5.96 22.76
N PRO A 335 -11.83 5.27 22.95
CA PRO A 335 -12.89 5.75 23.85
C PRO A 335 -12.43 5.78 25.31
N HIS A 336 -13.10 6.58 26.14
CA HIS A 336 -13.04 6.37 27.59
C HIS A 336 -13.69 5.01 27.93
N PRO A 337 -13.16 4.26 28.94
CA PRO A 337 -13.65 2.92 29.28
C PRO A 337 -15.18 2.80 29.46
N ASP A 338 -15.80 3.79 30.10
CA ASP A 338 -17.25 3.78 30.38
C ASP A 338 -18.09 4.39 29.25
N LYS A 339 -17.47 4.80 28.15
CA LYS A 339 -18.09 5.56 27.05
C LYS A 339 -18.08 4.84 25.69
N ILE A 340 -17.64 3.58 25.65
CA ILE A 340 -17.48 2.82 24.40
C ILE A 340 -18.78 2.78 23.57
N LYS A 341 -19.92 2.48 24.20
CA LYS A 341 -21.21 2.41 23.51
C LYS A 341 -21.61 3.76 22.92
N GLU A 342 -21.49 4.81 23.73
CA GLU A 342 -21.82 6.19 23.35
C GLU A 342 -20.95 6.65 22.16
N VAL A 343 -19.65 6.32 22.18
CA VAL A 343 -18.74 6.59 21.05
C VAL A 343 -19.14 5.84 19.79
N ILE A 344 -19.57 4.57 19.89
CA ILE A 344 -20.05 3.81 18.71
C ILE A 344 -21.32 4.45 18.15
N GLU A 345 -22.32 4.71 18.98
CA GLU A 345 -23.57 5.35 18.57
C GLU A 345 -23.31 6.72 17.92
N LYS A 346 -22.38 7.50 18.49
CA LYS A 346 -21.99 8.81 17.96
C LYS A 346 -21.26 8.73 16.63
N LEU A 347 -20.38 7.75 16.45
CA LEU A 347 -19.70 7.49 15.17
C LEU A 347 -20.69 7.05 14.09
N GLU A 348 -21.70 6.25 14.43
CA GLU A 348 -22.76 5.90 13.49
C GLU A 348 -23.64 7.10 13.13
N GLU A 349 -23.95 7.97 14.10
CA GLU A 349 -24.65 9.24 13.85
C GLU A 349 -23.86 10.09 12.84
N HIS A 350 -22.57 10.29 13.07
CA HIS A 350 -21.70 11.03 12.17
C HIS A 350 -21.63 10.39 10.78
N ALA A 351 -21.41 9.08 10.68
CA ALA A 351 -21.36 8.37 9.40
C ALA A 351 -22.65 8.54 8.58
N ASN A 352 -23.81 8.66 9.23
CA ASN A 352 -25.09 8.92 8.57
C ASN A 352 -25.29 10.39 8.14
N GLN A 353 -24.52 11.32 8.71
CA GLN A 353 -24.58 12.76 8.43
C GLN A 353 -23.44 13.26 7.52
N TRP A 354 -22.43 12.44 7.23
CA TRP A 354 -21.24 12.84 6.47
C TRP A 354 -21.51 13.32 5.03
N ASP A 355 -22.65 12.94 4.45
CA ASP A 355 -23.10 13.42 3.14
C ASP A 355 -24.01 14.66 3.23
N SER A 356 -24.24 15.22 4.41
CA SER A 356 -25.06 16.43 4.58
C SER A 356 -24.32 17.69 4.15
N ASP A 357 -25.07 18.66 3.62
CA ASP A 357 -24.52 19.93 3.13
C ASP A 357 -23.74 20.71 4.18
N SER A 358 -24.20 20.65 5.43
CA SER A 358 -23.69 21.46 6.54
C SER A 358 -22.69 20.72 7.44
N TYR A 359 -22.28 19.48 7.13
CA TYR A 359 -21.41 18.72 8.04
C TYR A 359 -20.01 19.35 8.19
N PHE A 360 -19.50 19.96 7.11
CA PHE A 360 -18.21 20.66 7.10
C PHE A 360 -18.32 21.94 6.27
N THR A 361 -17.52 22.96 6.60
CA THR A 361 -17.50 24.25 5.90
C THR A 361 -16.63 24.21 4.64
N ASP A 362 -16.80 25.19 3.75
CA ASP A 362 -15.91 25.34 2.59
C ASP A 362 -14.46 25.67 2.99
N GLU A 363 -14.29 26.33 4.14
CA GLU A 363 -12.97 26.59 4.73
C GLU A 363 -12.28 25.29 5.17
N GLN A 364 -13.02 24.36 5.79
CA GLN A 364 -12.48 23.05 6.17
C GLN A 364 -12.09 22.21 4.94
N LEU A 365 -12.90 22.27 3.87
CA LEU A 365 -12.58 21.63 2.60
C LEU A 365 -11.31 22.21 1.97
N ALA A 366 -11.18 23.54 1.93
CA ALA A 366 -9.99 24.21 1.41
C ALA A 366 -8.75 23.88 2.25
N THR A 367 -8.89 23.89 3.58
CA THR A 367 -7.82 23.54 4.53
C THR A 367 -7.34 22.11 4.33
N ALA A 368 -8.26 21.15 4.17
CA ALA A 368 -7.91 19.75 3.93
C ALA A 368 -7.05 19.59 2.67
N LYS A 369 -7.43 20.23 1.57
CA LYS A 369 -6.67 20.22 0.31
C LYS A 369 -5.27 20.82 0.48
N ASN A 370 -5.16 21.92 1.24
CA ASN A 370 -3.87 22.56 1.52
C ASN A 370 -2.97 21.68 2.39
N LEU A 371 -3.51 21.06 3.44
CA LEU A 371 -2.77 20.14 4.31
C LEU A 371 -2.24 18.95 3.51
N LEU A 372 -3.06 18.35 2.64
CA LEU A 372 -2.62 17.27 1.75
C LEU A 372 -1.48 17.72 0.81
N ALA A 373 -1.58 18.92 0.24
CA ALA A 373 -0.52 19.46 -0.62
C ALA A 373 0.78 19.74 0.14
N ILE A 374 0.69 20.18 1.40
CA ILE A 374 1.84 20.38 2.29
C ILE A 374 2.47 19.04 2.64
N ASP A 375 1.68 18.05 3.05
CA ASP A 375 2.18 16.72 3.40
C ASP A 375 2.83 16.03 2.20
N ASP A 376 2.26 16.18 1.00
CA ASP A 376 2.88 15.70 -0.24
C ASP A 376 4.20 16.44 -0.57
N ALA A 377 4.28 17.76 -0.34
CA ALA A 377 5.52 18.51 -0.52
C ALA A 377 6.61 18.07 0.47
N HIS A 378 6.27 17.91 1.75
CA HIS A 378 7.18 17.41 2.79
C HIS A 378 7.65 15.98 2.50
N SER A 379 6.77 15.13 1.96
CA SER A 379 7.14 13.74 1.62
C SER A 379 8.22 13.66 0.52
N ARG A 380 8.40 14.73 -0.25
CA ARG A 380 9.35 14.83 -1.37
C ARG A 380 10.68 15.51 -1.02
N GLU A 381 10.88 15.94 0.23
CA GLU A 381 12.10 16.64 0.65
C GLU A 381 13.36 15.77 0.55
N LYS A 382 13.22 14.45 0.71
CA LYS A 382 14.33 13.50 0.64
C LYS A 382 14.14 12.57 -0.55
N THR A 383 15.03 12.69 -1.53
CA THR A 383 15.01 11.86 -2.73
C THR A 383 15.07 10.36 -2.45
N SER A 384 15.84 9.95 -1.44
CA SER A 384 15.89 8.55 -1.00
C SER A 384 14.54 8.01 -0.51
N ASP A 385 13.69 8.87 0.04
CA ASP A 385 12.47 8.44 0.73
C ASP A 385 11.25 8.50 -0.20
N PHE A 386 11.17 9.51 -1.07
CA PHE A 386 9.98 9.67 -1.93
C PHE A 386 9.93 8.66 -3.09
N ILE A 387 11.06 8.06 -3.50
CA ILE A 387 11.02 7.02 -4.54
C ILE A 387 10.14 5.84 -4.16
N HIS A 388 10.08 5.48 -2.87
CA HIS A 388 9.25 4.40 -2.34
C HIS A 388 7.76 4.71 -2.52
N THR A 389 7.41 5.99 -2.49
CA THR A 389 6.05 6.49 -2.77
C THR A 389 5.77 6.42 -4.26
N VAL A 390 6.71 6.80 -5.13
CA VAL A 390 6.54 6.69 -6.60
C VAL A 390 6.31 5.24 -7.01
N THR A 391 7.11 4.30 -6.52
CA THR A 391 6.97 2.88 -6.86
C THR A 391 5.74 2.23 -6.24
N TYR A 392 5.31 2.69 -5.05
CA TYR A 392 4.00 2.35 -4.50
C TYR A 392 2.89 2.72 -5.48
N TRP A 393 2.86 3.96 -5.95
CA TRP A 393 1.82 4.40 -6.90
C TRP A 393 1.93 3.73 -8.27
N TRP A 394 3.13 3.39 -8.73
CA TRP A 394 3.31 2.58 -9.94
C TRP A 394 2.65 1.20 -9.83
N ALA A 395 2.66 0.59 -8.64
CA ALA A 395 2.04 -0.71 -8.40
C ALA A 395 0.53 -0.62 -8.09
N SER A 396 0.15 0.29 -7.20
CA SER A 396 -1.21 0.46 -6.66
C SER A 396 -2.12 1.35 -7.50
N ALA A 397 -1.56 2.09 -8.46
CA ALA A 397 -2.28 3.03 -9.32
C ALA A 397 -1.52 3.19 -10.64
N THR A 398 -1.04 4.41 -10.92
CA THR A 398 -0.10 4.74 -11.99
C THR A 398 0.87 5.83 -11.49
N ILE A 399 1.99 6.02 -12.18
CA ILE A 399 2.87 7.19 -11.94
C ILE A 399 2.10 8.50 -12.23
N ASP A 400 1.14 8.48 -13.15
CA ASP A 400 0.28 9.65 -13.43
C ASP A 400 -0.65 9.99 -12.27
N TYR A 401 -1.16 8.98 -11.55
CA TYR A 401 -1.91 9.20 -10.31
C TYR A 401 -1.07 10.01 -9.32
N TYR A 402 0.18 9.63 -9.12
CA TYR A 402 1.11 10.33 -8.24
C TYR A 402 1.41 11.76 -8.72
N THR A 403 1.82 11.92 -9.98
CA THR A 403 2.26 13.23 -10.50
C THR A 403 1.13 14.24 -10.64
N SER A 404 -0.11 13.77 -10.81
CA SER A 404 -1.31 14.62 -10.85
C SER A 404 -2.11 14.64 -9.54
N TYR A 405 -1.62 13.98 -8.48
CA TYR A 405 -2.33 13.75 -7.23
C TYR A 405 -2.87 15.06 -6.63
N VAL A 406 -1.98 16.01 -6.33
CA VAL A 406 -2.33 17.30 -5.71
C VAL A 406 -3.30 18.11 -6.58
N ASP A 407 -3.14 18.09 -7.90
CA ASP A 407 -4.03 18.81 -8.81
C ASP A 407 -5.42 18.18 -8.86
N ASN A 408 -5.53 16.86 -8.71
CA ASN A 408 -6.82 16.18 -8.62
C ASN A 408 -7.47 16.39 -7.24
N LEU A 409 -6.69 16.40 -6.16
CA LEU A 409 -7.21 16.76 -4.82
C LEU A 409 -7.82 18.17 -4.80
N LYS A 410 -7.16 19.14 -5.43
CA LYS A 410 -7.67 20.52 -5.54
C LYS A 410 -9.04 20.60 -6.23
N LYS A 411 -9.32 19.69 -7.17
CA LYS A 411 -10.58 19.62 -7.93
C LYS A 411 -11.72 18.93 -7.17
N VAL A 412 -11.44 18.21 -6.08
CA VAL A 412 -12.48 17.50 -5.31
C VAL A 412 -13.56 18.45 -4.84
N THR A 413 -14.83 18.12 -5.12
CA THR A 413 -16.00 18.91 -4.72
C THR A 413 -16.72 18.30 -3.51
N ARG A 414 -17.63 19.07 -2.90
CA ARG A 414 -18.55 18.56 -1.87
C ARG A 414 -19.39 17.41 -2.42
N GLU A 415 -19.89 17.52 -3.65
CA GLU A 415 -20.63 16.45 -4.34
C GLU A 415 -19.80 15.18 -4.53
N ASP A 416 -18.50 15.28 -4.79
CA ASP A 416 -17.62 14.10 -4.87
C ASP A 416 -17.52 13.38 -3.51
N ILE A 417 -17.40 14.14 -2.42
CA ILE A 417 -17.37 13.59 -1.06
C ILE A 417 -18.72 12.96 -0.69
N LYS A 418 -19.84 13.61 -1.03
CA LYS A 418 -21.18 13.03 -0.82
C LYS A 418 -21.34 11.70 -1.55
N ARG A 419 -20.95 11.64 -2.83
CA ARG A 419 -20.98 10.41 -3.62
C ARG A 419 -20.14 9.32 -2.97
N TYR A 420 -18.92 9.66 -2.55
CA TYR A 420 -18.05 8.72 -1.83
C TYR A 420 -18.71 8.17 -0.56
N VAL A 421 -19.24 9.04 0.31
CA VAL A 421 -19.91 8.63 1.55
C VAL A 421 -21.12 7.74 1.26
N GLN A 422 -21.96 8.10 0.29
CA GLN A 422 -23.17 7.34 -0.07
C GLN A 422 -22.86 6.00 -0.72
N THR A 423 -21.77 5.91 -1.48
CA THR A 423 -21.36 4.67 -2.16
C THR A 423 -20.65 3.70 -1.22
N TYR A 424 -19.84 4.19 -0.27
CA TYR A 424 -18.93 3.32 0.49
C TYR A 424 -19.20 3.24 1.99
N ILE A 425 -19.91 4.21 2.59
CA ILE A 425 -20.01 4.32 4.05
C ILE A 425 -21.46 4.27 4.53
N LYS A 426 -22.29 5.24 4.12
CA LYS A 426 -23.63 5.44 4.64
C LYS A 426 -24.57 4.30 4.23
N GLY A 427 -25.18 3.66 5.22
CA GLY A 427 -26.04 2.50 5.01
C GLY A 427 -25.33 1.28 4.44
N LYS A 428 -23.99 1.25 4.44
CA LYS A 428 -23.21 0.10 3.96
C LYS A 428 -22.84 -0.83 5.11
N PRO A 429 -22.86 -2.16 4.88
CA PRO A 429 -22.36 -3.12 5.84
C PRO A 429 -20.91 -2.79 6.25
N LYS A 430 -20.60 -3.01 7.52
CA LYS A 430 -19.32 -2.66 8.13
C LYS A 430 -18.90 -3.67 9.18
N VAL A 431 -17.63 -3.64 9.55
CA VAL A 431 -17.12 -4.42 10.66
C VAL A 431 -16.76 -3.47 11.80
N ILE A 432 -17.26 -3.74 13.01
CA ILE A 432 -16.96 -3.00 14.23
C ILE A 432 -16.27 -3.95 15.21
N GLY A 433 -15.08 -3.57 15.67
CA GLY A 433 -14.28 -4.32 16.62
C GLY A 433 -13.91 -3.47 17.81
N VAL A 434 -14.02 -4.02 19.02
CA VAL A 434 -13.56 -3.36 20.24
C VAL A 434 -12.52 -4.23 20.95
N LEU A 435 -11.38 -3.65 21.29
CA LEU A 435 -10.40 -4.26 22.18
C LEU A 435 -10.78 -3.93 23.63
N SER A 436 -10.90 -4.95 24.47
CA SER A 436 -11.22 -4.78 25.89
C SER A 436 -10.48 -5.82 26.74
N THR A 437 -10.38 -5.56 28.05
CA THR A 437 -9.96 -6.58 29.01
C THR A 437 -11.05 -7.67 29.15
N PRO A 438 -10.68 -8.93 29.50
CA PRO A 438 -11.65 -9.99 29.77
C PRO A 438 -12.68 -9.62 30.83
N GLN A 439 -12.28 -8.86 31.85
CA GLN A 439 -13.14 -8.44 32.96
C GLN A 439 -14.27 -7.49 32.51
N ASN A 440 -13.98 -6.62 31.53
CA ASN A 440 -14.95 -5.62 31.06
C ASN A 440 -15.87 -6.14 29.95
N LYS A 441 -15.57 -7.31 29.37
CA LYS A 441 -16.31 -7.87 28.25
C LYS A 441 -17.79 -8.14 28.54
N PRO A 442 -18.23 -8.74 29.66
CA PRO A 442 -19.65 -9.03 29.87
C PRO A 442 -20.53 -7.78 29.84
N ALA A 443 -20.04 -6.69 30.44
CA ALA A 443 -20.71 -5.39 30.39
C ALA A 443 -20.77 -4.83 28.97
N LEU A 444 -19.66 -4.94 28.23
CA LEU A 444 -19.59 -4.50 26.83
C LEU A 444 -20.50 -5.34 25.93
N GLU A 445 -20.57 -6.65 26.09
CA GLU A 445 -21.46 -7.53 25.32
C GLU A 445 -22.93 -7.19 25.54
N ALA A 446 -23.33 -6.91 26.77
CA ALA A 446 -24.69 -6.47 27.08
C ALA A 446 -25.02 -5.16 26.34
N ASN A 447 -24.07 -4.22 26.30
CA ASN A 447 -24.22 -2.94 25.61
C ASN A 447 -24.27 -3.09 24.08
N LEU A 448 -23.39 -3.92 23.50
CA LEU A 448 -23.27 -4.09 22.05
C LEU A 448 -24.37 -4.97 21.43
N LYS A 449 -25.09 -5.79 22.21
CA LYS A 449 -26.25 -6.56 21.71
C LYS A 449 -27.33 -5.68 21.10
N THR A 450 -27.44 -4.42 21.56
CA THR A 450 -28.41 -3.46 21.03
C THR A 450 -28.05 -2.91 19.64
N LEU A 451 -26.78 -3.01 19.24
CA LEU A 451 -26.26 -2.54 17.95
C LEU A 451 -26.26 -3.62 16.86
N LYS A 452 -26.62 -4.86 17.21
CA LYS A 452 -26.73 -6.00 16.27
C LYS A 452 -28.13 -6.17 15.66
N LYS A 453 -29.05 -5.26 15.98
CA LYS A 453 -30.39 -5.15 15.37
C LYS A 453 -30.39 -3.96 14.43
#